data_AF-A0A925EA57-F1
#
_entry.id   AF-A0A925EA57-F1
#
_cell.length_a   1.000
_cell.length_b   1.000
_cell.length_c   1.000
_cell.angle_alpha   90.00
_cell.angle_beta   90.00
_cell.angle_gamma   90.00
#
_symmetry.space_group_name_H-M   'P 1'
#
loop_
_entity.id
_entity.type
_entity.pdbx_description
1 polymer ?
#
loop_
_entity_poly.entity_id
_entity_poly.type
_entity_poly.pdbx_seq_one_letter_code
_entity_poly.pdbx_strand_id
1 'polypeptide(L)'
;GARLTYGDGSFQHSAFHFPGLRQLWVEFFPTPGRFIEGTFNGRYPRHLIDSGQSFPVDFVLGATMMLKSEVIQQTGMFDENFFMYCEEIDWAWRIHNTGWDVFCVPAAHVVHLAGQSTSQVRARSVINLWTSRMYLFRKHHPAWKLILARFMIAAGMRLKARRLQQETHVTEADCNTLLAAYDRVAQMAFE
;
A
#
# COMPACT_ATOMS: atom_id res chain seq x y z
N GLY A 1 2.31 5.84 14.42
CA GLY A 1 1.01 5.20 14.11
C GLY A 1 0.61 4.25 15.21
N ALA A 2 -0.68 4.04 15.42
CA ALA A 2 -1.22 3.18 16.46
C ALA A 2 -1.14 1.68 16.11
N ARG A 3 -1.37 0.81 17.11
CA ARG A 3 -1.82 -0.57 16.88
C ARG A 3 -3.21 -0.53 16.25
N LEU A 4 -3.44 -1.36 15.23
CA LEU A 4 -4.73 -1.43 14.55
C LEU A 4 -5.40 -2.80 14.74
N THR A 5 -6.72 -2.77 14.82
CA THR A 5 -7.59 -3.96 14.70
C THR A 5 -8.70 -3.69 13.72
N TYR A 6 -9.18 -4.76 13.07
CA TYR A 6 -10.41 -4.70 12.30
C TYR A 6 -11.64 -4.54 13.22
N GLY A 7 -12.82 -4.32 12.63
CA GLY A 7 -14.07 -4.14 13.39
C GLY A 7 -14.49 -5.36 14.21
N ASP A 8 -14.02 -6.55 13.85
CA ASP A 8 -14.22 -7.81 14.60
C ASP A 8 -13.17 -8.03 15.71
N GLY A 9 -12.26 -7.06 15.92
CA GLY A 9 -11.18 -7.14 16.90
C GLY A 9 -9.96 -7.93 16.44
N SER A 10 -9.97 -8.53 15.24
CA SER A 10 -8.81 -9.24 14.72
C SER A 10 -7.65 -8.28 14.39
N PHE A 11 -6.42 -8.81 14.46
CA PHE A 11 -5.21 -8.01 14.27
C PHE A 11 -5.13 -7.45 12.83
N GLN A 12 -4.81 -6.17 12.72
CA GLN A 12 -4.49 -5.52 11.47
C GLN A 12 -3.04 -5.00 11.49
N HIS A 13 -2.28 -5.34 10.46
CA HIS A 13 -0.90 -4.89 10.34
C HIS A 13 -0.82 -3.39 10.10
N SER A 14 0.00 -2.66 10.87
CA SER A 14 0.08 -1.18 10.79
C SER A 14 1.49 -0.62 10.59
N ALA A 15 2.53 -1.47 10.59
CA ALA A 15 3.95 -1.08 10.57
C ALA A 15 4.69 -1.73 9.40
N PHE A 16 5.29 -0.92 8.52
CA PHE A 16 5.81 -1.37 7.24
C PHE A 16 7.18 -0.78 6.89
N HIS A 17 7.95 -1.56 6.13
CA HIS A 17 9.11 -1.12 5.37
C HIS A 17 8.68 -0.46 4.06
N PHE A 18 9.47 0.50 3.57
CA PHE A 18 9.20 1.16 2.30
C PHE A 18 8.97 0.17 1.15
N PRO A 19 7.93 0.37 0.33
CA PRO A 19 7.57 -0.56 -0.72
C PRO A 19 8.64 -0.58 -1.83
N GLY A 20 8.88 -1.76 -2.37
CA GLY A 20 9.73 -2.00 -3.52
C GLY A 20 9.25 -3.20 -4.33
N LEU A 21 10.17 -3.77 -5.12
CA LEU A 21 9.84 -4.86 -6.04
C LEU A 21 9.36 -6.14 -5.33
N ARG A 22 9.80 -6.38 -4.09
CA ARG A 22 9.37 -7.55 -3.31
C ARG A 22 7.88 -7.50 -3.00
N GLN A 23 7.36 -6.34 -2.60
CA GLN A 23 5.93 -6.17 -2.31
C GLN A 23 5.10 -6.29 -3.59
N LEU A 24 5.60 -5.80 -4.73
CA LEU A 24 4.98 -6.07 -6.03
C LEU A 24 4.97 -7.57 -6.36
N TRP A 25 6.04 -8.29 -6.01
CA TRP A 25 6.08 -9.73 -6.20
C TRP A 25 4.98 -10.41 -5.40
N VAL A 26 4.88 -10.10 -4.10
CA VAL A 26 3.87 -10.67 -3.20
C VAL A 26 2.44 -10.35 -3.67
N GLU A 27 2.22 -9.15 -4.21
CA GLU A 27 0.91 -8.68 -4.67
C GLU A 27 0.40 -9.43 -5.92
N PHE A 28 1.29 -9.82 -6.83
CA PHE A 28 0.89 -10.31 -8.15
C PHE A 28 1.22 -11.77 -8.43
N PHE A 29 2.26 -12.31 -7.79
CA PHE A 29 2.82 -13.60 -8.13
C PHE A 29 2.70 -14.58 -6.96
N PRO A 30 2.62 -15.90 -7.25
CA PRO A 30 2.59 -16.91 -6.21
C PRO A 30 3.76 -16.74 -5.24
N THR A 31 3.42 -16.62 -3.97
CA THR A 31 4.38 -16.39 -2.89
C THR A 31 4.05 -17.36 -1.75
N PRO A 32 5.02 -18.16 -1.26
CA PRO A 32 4.80 -19.01 -0.09
C PRO A 32 4.32 -18.20 1.12
N GLY A 33 3.34 -18.72 1.86
CA GLY A 33 2.67 -18.01 2.96
C GLY A 33 3.62 -17.37 3.99
N ARG A 34 4.75 -18.03 4.30
CA ARG A 34 5.78 -17.50 5.22
C ARG A 34 6.34 -16.13 4.81
N PHE A 35 6.31 -15.79 3.53
CA PHE A 35 6.82 -14.51 3.02
C PHE A 35 5.74 -13.44 2.91
N ILE A 36 4.46 -13.81 2.98
CA ILE A 36 3.32 -12.88 2.95
C ILE A 36 3.21 -12.11 4.27
N GLU A 37 3.40 -12.81 5.38
CA GLU A 37 3.30 -12.27 6.74
C GLU A 37 4.63 -11.72 7.29
N GLY A 38 5.69 -11.72 6.48
CA GLY A 38 7.04 -11.37 6.91
C GLY A 38 7.60 -10.09 6.32
N THR A 39 8.86 -9.82 6.67
CA THR A 39 9.65 -8.67 6.18
C THR A 39 9.84 -8.68 4.66
N PHE A 40 9.70 -9.83 3.99
CA PHE A 40 9.71 -9.91 2.53
C PHE A 40 8.56 -9.09 1.91
N ASN A 41 7.37 -9.12 2.53
CA ASN A 41 6.25 -8.26 2.19
C ASN A 41 6.33 -6.87 2.86
N GLY A 42 7.49 -6.52 3.40
CA GLY A 42 7.71 -5.27 4.13
C GLY A 42 6.99 -5.19 5.47
N ARG A 43 6.45 -6.27 6.02
CA ARG A 43 5.79 -6.23 7.32
C ARG A 43 6.83 -6.31 8.43
N TYR A 44 6.81 -5.35 9.36
CA TYR A 44 7.56 -5.49 10.61
C TYR A 44 7.02 -6.68 11.41
N PRO A 45 7.86 -7.42 12.17
CA PRO A 45 7.39 -8.57 12.94
C PRO A 45 6.27 -8.23 13.92
N ARG A 46 5.20 -9.04 13.94
CA ARG A 46 4.04 -8.84 14.81
C ARG A 46 4.39 -8.74 16.30
N HIS A 47 5.39 -9.50 16.76
CA HIS A 47 5.80 -9.49 18.17
C HIS A 47 6.29 -8.11 18.63
N LEU A 48 6.77 -7.23 17.74
CA LEU A 48 7.13 -5.86 18.09
C LEU A 48 5.89 -5.05 18.45
N ILE A 49 4.79 -5.23 17.71
CA ILE A 49 3.51 -4.58 18.01
C ILE A 49 2.91 -5.15 19.29
N ASP A 50 2.94 -6.48 19.45
CA ASP A 50 2.40 -7.15 20.63
C ASP A 50 3.21 -6.86 21.91
N SER A 51 4.46 -6.41 21.78
CA SER A 51 5.30 -6.01 22.93
C SER A 51 4.78 -4.77 23.68
N GLY A 52 3.93 -3.95 23.04
CA GLY A 52 3.45 -2.68 23.60
C GLY A 52 4.47 -1.54 23.54
N GLN A 53 5.74 -1.83 23.25
CA GLN A 53 6.81 -0.82 23.19
C GLN A 53 6.82 -0.11 21.83
N SER A 54 7.09 1.19 21.86
CA SER A 54 7.26 1.96 20.62
C SER A 54 8.55 1.54 19.90
N PHE A 55 8.48 1.44 18.58
CA PHE A 55 9.64 1.06 17.75
C PHE A 55 9.65 1.83 16.42
N PRO A 56 10.85 2.10 15.85
CA PRO A 56 10.97 2.82 14.60
C PRO A 56 10.55 1.95 13.41
N VAL A 57 9.96 2.59 12.41
CA VAL A 57 9.47 1.98 11.17
C VAL A 57 9.71 2.91 9.99
N ASP A 58 9.69 2.37 8.77
CA ASP A 58 9.78 3.22 7.58
C ASP A 58 8.49 4.02 7.40
N PHE A 59 7.33 3.35 7.48
CA PHE A 59 6.03 4.02 7.48
C PHE A 59 4.95 3.24 8.26
N VAL A 60 3.86 3.92 8.57
CA VAL A 60 2.64 3.35 9.15
C VAL A 60 1.46 3.52 8.21
N LEU A 61 0.42 2.69 8.34
CA LEU A 61 -0.82 2.93 7.59
C LEU A 61 -1.41 4.29 7.93
N GLY A 62 -1.90 5.00 6.91
CA GLY A 62 -2.55 6.31 7.01
C GLY A 62 -3.82 6.32 7.87
N ALA A 63 -4.28 5.16 8.36
CA ALA A 63 -5.40 5.04 9.28
C ALA A 63 -5.19 5.83 10.60
N THR A 64 -3.95 5.99 11.06
CA THR A 64 -3.65 6.80 12.25
C THR A 64 -2.23 7.34 12.24
N MET A 65 -2.12 8.66 12.12
CA MET A 65 -0.85 9.38 12.17
C MET A 65 -0.97 10.60 13.07
N MET A 66 0.09 10.89 13.81
CA MET A 66 0.24 12.12 14.59
C MET A 66 1.66 12.64 14.32
N LEU A 67 1.76 13.91 13.98
CA LEU A 67 3.01 14.55 13.61
C LEU A 67 3.19 15.82 14.44
N LYS A 68 4.45 16.16 14.72
CA LYS A 68 4.80 17.48 15.25
C LYS A 68 4.52 18.53 14.18
N SER A 69 4.05 19.71 14.59
CA SER A 69 3.84 20.84 13.67
C SER A 69 5.11 21.18 12.87
N GLU A 70 6.28 21.12 13.52
CA GLU A 70 7.58 21.34 12.88
C GLU A 70 7.85 20.36 11.73
N VAL A 71 7.48 19.08 11.87
CA VAL A 71 7.64 18.08 10.81
C VAL A 71 6.79 18.46 9.59
N ILE A 72 5.57 18.97 9.82
CA ILE A 72 4.69 19.44 8.74
C ILE A 72 5.29 20.67 8.05
N GLN A 73 5.86 21.60 8.81
CA GLN A 73 6.51 22.80 8.25
C GLN A 73 7.73 22.44 7.40
N GLN A 74 8.54 21.45 7.81
CA GLN A 74 9.74 21.04 7.09
C GLN A 74 9.43 20.18 5.86
N THR A 75 8.43 19.31 5.94
CA THR A 75 8.13 18.35 4.86
C THR A 75 7.04 18.84 3.92
N GLY A 76 6.19 19.76 4.35
CA GLY A 76 4.95 20.12 3.68
C GLY A 76 3.81 19.15 4.01
N MET A 77 2.64 19.39 3.41
CA MET A 77 1.46 18.53 3.54
C MET A 77 1.58 17.26 2.68
N PHE A 78 0.47 16.54 2.48
CA PHE A 78 0.40 15.50 1.46
C PHE A 78 0.67 16.07 0.06
N ASP A 79 1.30 15.25 -0.78
CA ASP A 79 1.48 15.57 -2.18
C ASP A 79 0.18 15.29 -2.95
N GLU A 80 -0.43 16.35 -3.49
CA GLU A 80 -1.74 16.31 -4.15
C GLU A 80 -1.76 15.48 -5.44
N ASN A 81 -0.59 15.07 -5.96
CA ASN A 81 -0.52 14.09 -7.05
C ASN A 81 -1.00 12.69 -6.61
N PHE A 82 -1.01 12.41 -5.30
CA PHE A 82 -1.66 11.23 -4.73
C PHE A 82 -3.10 11.55 -4.37
N PHE A 83 -4.03 11.37 -5.34
CA PHE A 83 -5.46 11.53 -5.04
C PHE A 83 -5.94 10.54 -3.97
N MET A 84 -5.46 9.29 -4.02
CA MET A 84 -5.77 8.24 -3.04
C MET A 84 -4.68 7.18 -3.04
N TYR A 85 -4.36 6.65 -1.85
CA TYR A 85 -3.32 5.68 -1.57
C TYR A 85 -1.89 6.21 -1.78
N CYS A 86 -0.98 5.73 -0.95
CA CYS A 86 0.45 6.03 -1.00
C CYS A 86 0.82 7.47 -0.60
N GLU A 87 -0.13 8.36 -0.32
CA GLU A 87 0.12 9.70 0.20
C GLU A 87 0.87 9.65 1.54
N GLU A 88 0.53 8.69 2.39
CA GLU A 88 1.18 8.47 3.69
C GLU A 88 2.59 7.90 3.53
N ILE A 89 2.80 7.08 2.50
CA ILE A 89 4.09 6.45 2.20
C ILE A 89 5.06 7.49 1.65
N ASP A 90 4.59 8.35 0.74
CA ASP A 90 5.34 9.51 0.26
C ASP A 90 5.73 10.43 1.41
N TRP A 91 4.77 10.73 2.29
CA TRP A 91 5.02 11.64 3.41
C TRP A 91 6.07 11.06 4.36
N ALA A 92 5.96 9.77 4.69
CA ALA A 92 6.97 9.07 5.47
C ALA A 92 8.36 9.14 4.83
N TRP A 93 8.48 8.94 3.52
CA TRP A 93 9.76 9.11 2.82
C TRP A 93 10.35 10.51 2.99
N ARG A 94 9.52 11.55 2.83
CA ARG A 94 9.95 12.95 3.03
C ARG A 94 10.35 13.23 4.48
N ILE A 95 9.66 12.66 5.46
CA ILE A 95 9.98 12.76 6.89
C ILE A 95 11.35 12.13 7.18
N HIS A 96 11.61 10.94 6.66
CA HIS A 96 12.92 10.29 6.80
C HIS A 96 14.05 11.11 6.13
N ASN A 97 13.77 11.73 4.98
CA ASN A 97 14.75 12.58 4.28
C ASN A 97 15.11 13.86 5.03
N THR A 98 14.31 14.30 6.00
CA THR A 98 14.61 15.44 6.88
C THR A 98 15.25 15.00 8.20
N GLY A 99 15.58 13.72 8.36
CA GLY A 99 16.25 13.16 9.54
C GLY A 99 15.32 12.86 10.71
N TRP A 100 14.00 12.91 10.49
CA TRP A 100 13.01 12.51 11.50
C TRP A 100 12.66 11.03 11.37
N ASP A 101 12.48 10.39 12.52
CA ASP A 101 12.02 9.01 12.58
C ASP A 101 10.50 8.90 12.58
N VAL A 102 9.99 7.81 11.99
CA VAL A 102 8.59 7.40 12.11
C VAL A 102 8.51 6.23 13.09
N PHE A 103 7.56 6.29 14.02
CA PHE A 103 7.36 5.24 15.04
C PHE A 103 5.99 4.56 14.92
N CYS A 104 5.98 3.25 15.15
CA CYS A 104 4.79 2.55 15.62
C CYS A 104 4.71 2.71 17.15
N VAL A 105 3.53 3.05 17.66
CA VAL A 105 3.25 3.28 19.09
C VAL A 105 2.11 2.34 19.49
N PRO A 106 2.40 1.08 19.84
CA PRO A 106 1.37 0.07 20.06
C PRO A 106 0.50 0.30 21.31
N ALA A 107 0.96 1.14 22.24
CA ALA A 107 0.19 1.58 23.39
C ALA A 107 -1.07 2.38 23.00
N ALA A 108 -1.05 3.05 21.83
CA ALA A 108 -2.25 3.61 21.22
C ALA A 108 -2.95 2.54 20.38
N HIS A 109 -4.26 2.42 20.51
CA HIS A 109 -5.07 1.42 19.79
C HIS A 109 -6.22 2.10 19.04
N VAL A 110 -6.36 1.78 17.76
CA VAL A 110 -7.45 2.26 16.89
C VAL A 110 -8.11 1.09 16.18
N VAL A 111 -9.45 1.10 16.17
CA VAL A 111 -10.24 0.19 15.33
C VAL A 111 -10.37 0.82 13.95
N HIS A 112 -9.89 0.12 12.92
CA HIS A 112 -9.91 0.59 11.54
C HIS A 112 -10.81 -0.31 10.69
N LEU A 113 -11.93 0.27 10.23
CA LEU A 113 -12.91 -0.37 9.35
C LEU A 113 -12.41 -0.31 7.89
N ALA A 114 -11.38 -1.09 7.59
CA ALA A 114 -10.71 -1.06 6.30
C ALA A 114 -11.66 -1.35 5.12
N GLY A 115 -11.43 -0.66 3.99
CA GLY A 115 -12.04 -0.98 2.70
C GLY A 115 -13.54 -0.65 2.56
N GLN A 116 -14.16 -0.03 3.55
CA GLN A 116 -15.60 0.31 3.51
C GLN A 116 -15.93 1.20 2.30
N SER A 117 -15.15 2.27 2.06
CA SER A 117 -15.34 3.16 0.91
C SER A 117 -14.90 2.52 -0.42
N THR A 118 -13.78 1.79 -0.40
CA THR A 118 -13.20 1.13 -1.59
C THR A 118 -14.12 0.06 -2.18
N SER A 119 -14.86 -0.65 -1.33
CA SER A 119 -15.78 -1.72 -1.74
C SER A 119 -16.89 -1.24 -2.69
N GLN A 120 -17.28 0.03 -2.58
CA GLN A 120 -18.34 0.65 -3.39
C GLN A 120 -17.87 1.06 -4.79
N VAL A 121 -16.56 1.24 -4.98
CA VAL A 121 -15.96 1.76 -6.23
C VAL A 121 -14.70 0.96 -6.59
N ARG A 122 -14.83 -0.37 -6.65
CA ARG A 122 -13.69 -1.29 -6.74
C ARG A 122 -12.78 -1.03 -7.96
N ALA A 123 -13.35 -0.89 -9.15
CA ALA A 123 -12.60 -0.65 -10.38
C ALA A 123 -11.82 0.69 -10.36
N ARG A 124 -12.48 1.78 -9.95
CA ARG A 124 -11.83 3.08 -9.78
C ARG A 124 -10.72 3.04 -8.72
N SER A 125 -10.93 2.29 -7.64
CA SER A 125 -9.93 2.13 -6.59
C SER A 125 -8.69 1.40 -7.07
N VAL A 126 -8.84 0.39 -7.95
CA VAL A 126 -7.71 -0.27 -8.60
C VAL A 126 -6.91 0.75 -9.42
N ILE A 127 -7.57 1.54 -10.27
CA ILE A 127 -6.89 2.55 -11.09
C ILE A 127 -6.16 3.57 -10.21
N ASN A 128 -6.81 4.10 -9.17
CA ASN A 128 -6.21 5.06 -8.24
C ASN A 128 -4.98 4.47 -7.55
N LEU A 129 -5.09 3.26 -6.99
CA LEU A 129 -3.99 2.59 -6.28
C LEU A 129 -2.76 2.43 -7.18
N TRP A 130 -2.95 2.02 -8.42
CA TRP A 130 -1.83 1.73 -9.31
C TRP A 130 -1.25 2.99 -9.98
N THR A 131 -2.07 4.01 -10.22
CA THR A 131 -1.60 5.36 -10.56
C THR A 131 -0.66 5.87 -9.46
N SER A 132 -1.12 5.84 -8.21
CA SER A 132 -0.35 6.27 -7.04
C SER A 132 0.92 5.45 -6.84
N ARG A 133 0.85 4.12 -6.94
CA ARG A 133 2.05 3.25 -6.82
C ARG A 133 3.08 3.54 -7.90
N MET A 134 2.68 3.70 -9.16
CA MET A 134 3.62 4.06 -10.22
C MET A 134 4.25 5.43 -9.98
N TYR A 135 3.47 6.40 -9.51
CA TYR A 135 3.99 7.72 -9.15
C TYR A 135 5.00 7.64 -7.99
N LEU A 136 4.70 6.87 -6.95
CA LEU A 136 5.60 6.60 -5.83
C LEU A 136 6.94 6.00 -6.30
N PHE A 137 6.90 5.00 -7.20
CA PHE A 137 8.11 4.41 -7.78
C PHE A 137 8.90 5.43 -8.60
N ARG A 138 8.23 6.28 -9.39
CA ARG A 138 8.88 7.34 -10.16
C ARG A 138 9.54 8.39 -9.25
N LYS A 139 8.91 8.71 -8.11
CA LYS A 139 9.36 9.75 -7.20
C LYS A 139 10.52 9.32 -6.30
N HIS A 140 10.48 8.09 -5.77
CA HIS A 140 11.38 7.64 -4.70
C HIS A 140 12.35 6.51 -5.09
N HIS A 141 12.22 5.92 -6.28
CA HIS A 141 13.11 4.84 -6.71
C HIS A 141 13.91 5.19 -7.97
N PRO A 142 15.10 4.58 -8.16
CA PRO A 142 15.86 4.73 -9.39
C PRO A 142 15.10 4.19 -10.60
N ALA A 143 15.39 4.75 -11.78
CA ALA A 143 14.69 4.46 -13.03
C ALA A 143 14.59 2.96 -13.35
N TRP A 144 15.63 2.16 -13.06
CA TRP A 144 15.59 0.71 -13.32
C TRP A 144 14.54 -0.03 -12.50
N LYS A 145 14.29 0.39 -11.24
CA LYS A 145 13.22 -0.18 -10.41
C LYS A 145 11.86 0.21 -10.95
N LEU A 146 11.69 1.45 -11.41
CA LEU A 146 10.46 1.89 -12.05
C LEU A 146 10.16 1.05 -13.30
N ILE A 147 11.15 0.83 -14.16
CA ILE A 147 11.00 0.00 -15.38
C ILE A 147 10.56 -1.41 -14.99
N LEU A 148 11.25 -2.06 -14.05
CA LEU A 148 10.89 -3.40 -13.61
C LEU A 148 9.50 -3.45 -12.94
N ALA A 149 9.18 -2.46 -12.12
CA ALA A 149 7.85 -2.32 -11.51
C ALA A 149 6.74 -2.22 -12.56
N ARG A 150 6.93 -1.41 -13.61
CA ARG A 150 6.00 -1.26 -14.73
C ARG A 150 5.72 -2.61 -15.42
N PHE A 151 6.77 -3.38 -15.71
CA PHE A 151 6.61 -4.73 -16.26
C PHE A 151 5.88 -5.69 -15.31
N MET A 152 6.23 -5.69 -14.02
CA MET A 152 5.57 -6.53 -13.01
C MET A 152 4.08 -6.18 -12.86
N ILE A 153 3.75 -4.88 -12.87
CA ILE A 153 2.37 -4.40 -12.79
C ILE A 153 1.57 -4.84 -14.02
N ALA A 154 2.10 -4.63 -15.23
CA ALA A 154 1.41 -5.03 -16.45
C ALA A 154 1.20 -6.56 -16.52
N ALA A 155 2.22 -7.35 -16.19
CA ALA A 155 2.11 -8.80 -16.12
C ALA A 155 1.10 -9.24 -15.05
N GLY A 156 1.17 -8.65 -13.87
CA GLY A 156 0.28 -8.92 -12.74
C GLY A 156 -1.19 -8.60 -13.06
N MET A 157 -1.47 -7.49 -13.75
CA MET A 157 -2.82 -7.14 -14.20
C MET A 157 -3.38 -8.14 -15.19
N ARG A 158 -2.58 -8.58 -16.16
CA ARG A 158 -3.00 -9.63 -17.12
C ARG A 158 -3.28 -10.95 -16.42
N LEU A 159 -2.50 -11.31 -15.39
CA LEU A 159 -2.76 -12.50 -14.59
C LEU A 159 -4.06 -12.36 -13.76
N LYS A 160 -4.30 -11.20 -13.14
CA LYS A 160 -5.55 -10.92 -12.42
C LYS A 160 -6.76 -10.96 -13.36
N ALA A 161 -6.66 -10.41 -14.56
CA ALA A 161 -7.72 -10.46 -15.57
C ALA A 161 -8.06 -11.90 -15.98
N ARG A 162 -7.04 -12.73 -16.26
CA ARG A 162 -7.24 -14.15 -16.58
C ARG A 162 -7.90 -14.94 -15.46
N ARG A 163 -7.55 -14.67 -14.20
CA ARG A 163 -8.18 -15.31 -13.03
C ARG A 163 -9.62 -14.87 -12.86
N LEU A 164 -9.89 -13.57 -12.99
CA LEU A 164 -11.24 -13.02 -12.86
C LEU A 164 -12.21 -13.62 -13.90
N GLN A 165 -11.75 -13.86 -15.12
CA GLN A 165 -12.54 -14.54 -16.16
C GLN A 165 -12.91 -16.00 -15.83
N GLN A 166 -12.20 -16.63 -14.90
CA GLN A 166 -12.47 -17.99 -14.43
C GLN A 166 -13.39 -18.01 -13.20
N GLU A 167 -13.66 -16.86 -12.59
CA GLU A 167 -14.52 -16.75 -11.41
C GLU A 167 -16.01 -16.71 -11.82
N THR A 168 -16.79 -17.66 -11.32
CA THR A 168 -18.23 -17.78 -11.65
C THR A 168 -19.14 -17.01 -10.70
N HIS A 169 -18.60 -16.45 -9.61
CA HIS A 169 -19.38 -15.80 -8.55
C HIS A 169 -19.50 -14.27 -8.69
N VAL A 170 -18.82 -13.67 -9.67
CA VAL A 170 -18.82 -12.22 -9.90
C VAL A 170 -19.91 -11.88 -10.92
N THR A 171 -20.66 -10.79 -10.69
CA THR A 171 -21.66 -10.35 -11.68
C THR A 171 -20.96 -9.97 -12.99
N GLU A 172 -21.63 -10.19 -14.13
CA GLU A 172 -21.04 -9.87 -15.44
C GLU A 172 -20.66 -8.38 -15.55
N ALA A 173 -21.49 -7.49 -15.00
CA ALA A 173 -21.23 -6.05 -14.96
C ALA A 173 -19.99 -5.69 -14.15
N ASP A 174 -19.83 -6.27 -12.95
CA ASP A 174 -18.64 -6.04 -12.11
C ASP A 174 -17.38 -6.62 -12.75
N CYS A 175 -17.50 -7.81 -13.38
CA CYS A 175 -16.42 -8.46 -14.09
C CYS A 175 -15.90 -7.56 -15.23
N ASN A 176 -16.80 -7.07 -16.08
CA ASN A 176 -16.44 -6.19 -17.20
C ASN A 176 -15.78 -4.88 -16.71
N THR A 177 -16.32 -4.28 -15.65
CA THR A 177 -15.78 -3.03 -15.09
C THR A 177 -14.37 -3.23 -14.50
N LEU A 178 -14.13 -4.37 -13.83
CA LEU A 178 -12.81 -4.71 -13.29
C LEU A 178 -11.79 -5.07 -14.37
N LEU A 179 -12.20 -5.81 -15.41
CA LEU A 179 -11.34 -6.13 -16.54
C LEU A 179 -10.87 -4.84 -17.24
N ALA A 180 -11.79 -3.90 -17.49
CA ALA A 180 -11.44 -2.60 -18.04
C ALA A 180 -10.44 -1.82 -17.15
N ALA A 181 -10.59 -1.90 -15.83
CA ALA A 181 -9.63 -1.30 -14.90
C ALA A 181 -8.25 -1.97 -14.95
N TYR A 182 -8.18 -3.30 -15.03
CA TYR A 182 -6.92 -4.03 -15.17
C TYR A 182 -6.21 -3.71 -16.48
N ASP A 183 -6.95 -3.65 -17.59
CA ASP A 183 -6.40 -3.27 -18.89
C ASP A 183 -5.89 -1.83 -18.89
N ARG A 184 -6.66 -0.89 -18.30
CA ARG A 184 -6.21 0.50 -18.17
C ARG A 184 -4.91 0.60 -17.39
N VAL A 185 -4.80 -0.09 -16.24
CA VAL A 185 -3.57 -0.08 -15.45
C VAL A 185 -2.40 -0.71 -16.21
N ALA A 186 -2.64 -1.80 -16.95
CA ALA A 186 -1.61 -2.44 -17.76
C ALA A 186 -1.10 -1.55 -18.89
N GLN A 187 -1.96 -0.72 -19.49
CA GLN A 187 -1.59 0.28 -20.50
C GLN A 187 -0.81 1.44 -19.89
N MET A 188 -1.28 2.00 -18.76
CA MET A 188 -0.60 3.08 -18.03
C MET A 188 0.84 2.71 -17.67
N ALA A 189 1.10 1.43 -17.38
CA ALA A 189 2.45 0.94 -17.13
C ALA A 189 3.42 1.16 -18.31
N PHE A 190 2.99 1.59 -19.49
CA PHE A 190 3.85 1.90 -20.65
C PHE A 190 3.66 3.33 -21.21
N GLU A 191 2.83 4.16 -20.56
CA GLU A 191 2.70 5.62 -20.82
C GLU A 191 3.80 6.43 -20.10
#